data_AF-A0A2E8EX88-F1
#
_entry.id   AF-A0A2E8EX88-F1
#
_cell.length_a   1.000
_cell.length_b   1.000
_cell.length_c   1.000
_cell.angle_alpha   90.00
_cell.angle_beta   90.00
_cell.angle_gamma   90.00
#
_symmetry.space_group_name_H-M   'P 1'
#
loop_
_entity.id
_entity.type
_entity.pdbx_description
1 polymer ?
#
loop_
_entity_poly.entity_id
_entity_poly.type
_entity_poly.pdbx_seq_one_letter_code
_entity_poly.pdbx_strand_id
1 'polypeptide(L)' 'MQSSVLTRLLTLNSEIHDLETQLRQEALPRLRLEHHIRFETDKVNPIAEAQDAIDQGVRASLMTCWLGMPEE' A
#
# COMPACT_ATOMS: atom_id res chain seq x y z
N MET A 1 1.27 -7.00 26.54
CA MET A 1 2.11 -6.89 25.33
C MET A 1 1.50 -7.58 24.11
N GLN A 2 0.98 -8.82 24.22
CA GLN A 2 0.34 -9.48 23.06
C GLN A 2 -0.88 -8.71 22.48
N SER A 3 -1.72 -8.12 23.34
CA SER A 3 -2.86 -7.30 22.86
C SER A 3 -2.42 -6.07 22.07
N SER A 4 -1.28 -5.44 22.38
CA SER A 4 -0.82 -4.25 21.65
C SER A 4 -0.24 -4.61 20.28
N VAL A 5 0.40 -5.78 20.16
CA VAL A 5 0.87 -6.33 18.88
C VAL A 5 -0.32 -6.61 17.97
N LEU A 6 -1.35 -7.30 18.49
CA LEU A 6 -2.54 -7.63 17.73
C LEU A 6 -3.32 -6.37 17.28
N THR A 7 -3.53 -5.41 18.18
CA THR A 7 -4.19 -4.14 17.83
C THR A 7 -3.43 -3.41 16.73
N ARG A 8 -2.10 -3.32 16.84
CA ARG A 8 -1.26 -2.67 15.81
C ARG A 8 -1.34 -3.39 14.47
N LEU A 9 -1.33 -4.73 14.46
CA LEU A 9 -1.50 -5.51 13.24
C LEU A 9 -2.86 -5.29 12.60
N LEU A 10 -3.94 -5.25 13.39
CA LEU A 10 -5.27 -4.99 12.86
C LEU A 10 -5.35 -3.60 12.22
N THR A 11 -4.80 -2.57 12.86
CA THR A 11 -4.74 -1.22 12.29
C THR A 11 -4.00 -1.21 10.95
N LEU A 12 -2.79 -1.76 10.90
CA LEU A 12 -1.99 -1.78 9.68
C LEU A 12 -2.67 -2.55 8.54
N ASN A 13 -3.31 -3.69 8.84
CA ASN A 13 -3.99 -4.48 7.82
C ASN A 13 -5.28 -3.81 7.32
N SER A 14 -6.00 -3.09 8.18
CA SER A 14 -7.15 -2.29 7.74
C SER A 14 -6.71 -1.16 6.80
N GLU A 15 -5.64 -0.44 7.13
CA GLU A 15 -5.08 0.62 6.29
C GLU A 15 -4.63 0.08 4.91
N ILE A 16 -3.95 -1.07 4.88
CA ILE A 16 -3.58 -1.74 3.63
C ILE A 16 -4.82 -2.10 2.81
N HIS A 17 -5.86 -2.65 3.46
CA HIS A 17 -7.07 -3.05 2.77
C HIS A 17 -7.82 -1.87 2.12
N ASP A 18 -7.86 -0.73 2.81
CA ASP A 18 -8.44 0.50 2.28
C ASP A 18 -7.66 1.00 1.06
N LEU A 19 -6.32 0.97 1.13
CA LEU A 19 -5.44 1.34 0.01
C LEU A 19 -5.61 0.40 -1.19
N GLU A 20 -5.71 -0.92 -0.97
CA GLU A 20 -6.00 -1.89 -2.03
C GLU A 20 -7.36 -1.64 -2.68
N THR A 21 -8.35 -1.28 -1.88
CA THR A 21 -9.70 -0.95 -2.36
C THR A 21 -9.68 0.31 -3.21
N GLN A 22 -8.94 1.34 -2.79
CA GLN A 22 -8.75 2.57 -3.56
C GLN A 22 -8.00 2.29 -4.87
N LEU A 23 -6.90 1.54 -4.81
CA LEU A 23 -6.10 1.18 -5.99
C LEU A 23 -6.92 0.44 -7.05
N ARG A 24 -7.85 -0.43 -6.63
CA ARG A 24 -8.77 -1.13 -7.54
C ARG A 24 -9.78 -0.21 -8.21
N GLN A 25 -10.10 0.93 -7.61
CA GLN A 25 -11.03 1.92 -8.14
C GLN A 25 -10.33 2.97 -9.01
N GLU A 26 -9.00 3.10 -8.88
CA GLU A 26 -8.21 4.07 -9.60
C GLU A 26 -8.31 3.85 -11.12
N ALA A 27 -8.61 4.92 -11.86
CA ALA A 27 -8.78 4.84 -13.30
C ALA A 27 -7.43 4.69 -13.99
N LEU A 28 -7.21 3.57 -14.68
CA LEU A 28 -6.02 3.40 -15.50
C LEU A 28 -6.04 4.40 -16.67
N PRO A 29 -4.89 5.04 -16.98
CA PRO A 29 -4.78 5.88 -18.16
C PRO A 29 -5.16 5.07 -19.41
N ARG A 30 -6.23 5.47 -20.08
CA ARG A 30 -6.62 4.86 -21.36
C ARG A 30 -5.72 5.43 -22.45
N LEU A 31 -4.77 4.64 -22.92
CA LEU A 31 -3.93 4.98 -24.06
C LEU A 31 -4.82 5.20 -25.30
N ARG A 32 -4.99 6.45 -25.74
CA ARG A 32 -5.59 6.75 -27.04
C ARG A 32 -4.50 6.67 -28.09
N LEU A 33 -4.63 5.70 -28.99
CA LEU A 33 -3.63 5.31 -29.99
C LEU A 33 -3.28 6.41 -31.02
N GLU A 34 -3.96 7.56 -31.01
CA GLU A 34 -3.98 8.47 -32.16
C GLU A 34 -3.19 9.77 -32.01
N HIS A 35 -2.73 10.12 -30.81
CA HIS A 35 -1.93 11.34 -30.63
C HIS A 35 -0.75 11.04 -29.72
N HIS A 36 0.45 11.17 -30.28
CA HIS A 36 1.76 11.30 -29.60
C HIS A 36 1.73 10.90 -28.13
N ILE A 37 2.22 9.69 -27.84
CA ILE A 37 2.47 9.22 -26.47
C ILE A 37 3.54 10.13 -25.85
N ARG A 38 3.13 11.31 -25.39
CA ARG A 38 3.83 12.04 -24.35
C ARG A 38 3.41 11.34 -23.08
N PHE A 39 4.32 10.53 -22.53
CA PHE A 39 4.30 10.30 -21.10
C PHE A 39 4.55 11.67 -20.48
N GLU A 40 3.47 12.40 -20.17
CA GLU A 40 3.56 13.38 -19.11
C GLU A 40 3.95 12.57 -17.89
N THR A 41 5.25 12.58 -17.59
CA THR A 41 5.76 12.15 -16.30
C THR A 41 5.27 13.20 -15.31
N ASP A 42 3.97 13.22 -15.05
CA ASP A 42 3.44 13.91 -13.90
C ASP A 42 4.23 13.37 -12.72
N LYS A 43 4.83 14.30 -11.96
CA LYS A 43 5.78 13.97 -10.89
C LYS A 43 5.14 13.17 -9.75
N VAL A 44 3.82 12.98 -9.80
CA VAL A 44 2.96 12.35 -8.81
C VAL A 44 2.14 11.30 -9.56
N ASN A 45 2.45 10.02 -9.35
CA ASN A 45 1.69 8.90 -9.90
C ASN A 45 0.90 8.26 -8.75
N PRO A 46 -0.41 8.50 -8.63
CA PRO A 46 -1.21 8.04 -7.49
C PRO A 46 -1.24 6.51 -7.36
N ILE A 47 -1.10 5.78 -8.48
CA ILE A 47 -0.99 4.31 -8.48
C ILE A 47 0.32 3.88 -7.84
N ALA A 48 1.43 4.54 -8.20
CA ALA A 48 2.74 4.21 -7.63
C ALA A 48 2.80 4.57 -6.13
N GLU A 49 2.24 5.70 -5.74
CA GLU A 49 2.17 6.12 -4.33
C GLU A 49 1.32 5.15 -3.49
N ALA A 50 0.18 4.71 -4.01
CA ALA A 50 -0.65 3.71 -3.33
C ALA A 50 0.08 2.37 -3.20
N GLN A 51 0.84 1.95 -4.22
CA GLN A 51 1.66 0.74 -4.17
C GLN A 51 2.77 0.84 -3.11
N ASP A 52 3.48 1.96 -3.05
CA ASP A 52 4.53 2.19 -2.04
C ASP A 52 3.97 2.19 -0.62
N ALA A 53 2.79 2.78 -0.42
CA ALA A 53 2.10 2.81 0.88
C ALA A 53 1.67 1.40 1.34
N ILE A 54 1.15 0.58 0.42
CA ILE A 54 0.82 -0.84 0.69
C ILE A 54 2.09 -1.60 1.10
N ASP A 55 3.17 -1.45 0.33
CA ASP A 55 4.46 -2.09 0.61
C ASP A 55 5.00 -1.71 2.00
N GLN A 56 4.91 -0.43 2.35
CA GLN A 56 5.33 0.05 3.66
C GLN A 56 4.47 -0.55 4.79
N GLY A 57 3.16 -0.60 4.59
CA GLY A 57 2.21 -1.23 5.53
C GLY A 57 2.52 -2.71 5.75
N VAL A 58 2.76 -3.48 4.68
CA VAL A 58 3.11 -4.90 4.75
C VAL A 58 4.41 -5.10 5.54
N ARG A 59 5.45 -4.31 5.26
CA ARG A 59 6.72 -4.38 6.00
C ARG A 59 6.53 -4.04 7.49
N ALA A 60 5.74 -3.01 7.79
CA ALA A 60 5.43 -2.62 9.17
C ALA A 60 4.66 -3.72 9.92
N SER A 61 3.73 -4.40 9.25
CA SER A 61 3.00 -5.55 9.80
C SER A 61 3.95 -6.71 10.11
N LEU A 62 4.80 -7.10 9.16
CA LEU A 62 5.79 -8.17 9.37
C LEU A 62 6.76 -7.84 10.50
N MET A 63 7.24 -6.59 10.58
CA MET A 63 8.11 -6.15 11.68
C MET A 63 7.39 -6.16 13.02
N THR A 64 6.10 -5.80 13.06
CA THR A 64 5.26 -5.87 14.26
C THR A 64 5.09 -7.32 14.73
N CYS A 65 4.89 -8.27 13.82
CA CYS A 65 4.89 -9.70 14.15
C CYS A 65 6.23 -10.15 14.74
N TRP A 66 7.34 -9.81 14.06
CA TRP A 66 8.68 -10.22 14.47
C TRP A 66 9.04 -9.71 15.87
N LEU A 67 8.82 -8.43 16.14
CA LEU A 67 9.10 -7.81 17.45
C LEU A 67 8.14 -8.27 18.56
N GLY A 68 6.99 -8.83 18.18
CA GLY A 68 6.00 -9.37 19.11
C GLY A 68 6.20 -10.85 19.46
N MET A 69 7.13 -11.53 18.79
CA MET A 69 7.43 -12.93 19.06
C MET A 69 8.27 -13.04 20.35
N PRO A 70 7.94 -13.99 21.26
CA PRO A 70 8.82 -14.27 22.39
C PRO A 70 10.17 -14.80 21.88
N GLU A 71 11.28 -14.36 22.48
CA GLU A 71 12.59 -15.00 22.27
C GLU A 71 12.48 -16.45 22.80
N GLU A 72 12.83 -17.44 21.96
CA GLU A 72 12.78 -18.88 22.29
C GLU A 72 13.76 -19.27 23.41
#